data_AF-A0A1X2H5F2-F1
#
_entry.id   AF-A0A1X2H5F2-F1
#
_cell.length_a   1.000
_cell.length_b   1.000
_cell.length_c   1.000
_cell.angle_alpha   90.00
_cell.angle_beta   90.00
_cell.angle_gamma   90.00
#
_symmetry.space_group_name_H-M   'P 1'
#
loop_
_entity.id
_entity.type
_entity.pdbx_description
1 polymer ?
#
loop_
_entity_poly.entity_id
_entity_poly.type
_entity_poly.pdbx_seq_one_letter_code
_entity_poly.pdbx_strand_id
1 'polypeptide(L)'
;MRRMAANGGEWLAGQRKDILYVPEQQCSASIPPVIVDVQNTIDNAFMRRLQSYCNHVYRKYDKVDPITLVLCAKTMPKELADNLQDSSTGSF
;
A
#
# COMPACT_ATOMS: atom_id res chain seq x y z
N MET A 1 5.61 3.73 24.27
CA MET A 1 5.78 2.94 23.03
C MET A 1 5.09 1.59 23.21
N ARG A 2 3.88 1.43 22.67
CA ARG A 2 3.14 0.15 22.72
C ARG A 2 3.45 -0.64 21.45
N ARG A 3 3.78 -1.92 21.62
CA ARG A 3 4.19 -2.84 20.55
C ARG A 3 3.10 -2.94 19.47
N MET A 4 3.49 -2.73 18.21
CA MET A 4 2.71 -3.16 17.05
C MET A 4 2.50 -4.67 17.19
N ALA A 5 1.26 -5.12 17.23
CA ALA A 5 0.94 -6.53 17.36
C ALA A 5 1.41 -7.28 16.12
N ALA A 6 2.61 -7.84 16.17
CA ALA A 6 3.13 -8.82 15.23
C ALA A 6 2.54 -10.21 15.54
N ASN A 7 1.21 -10.31 15.57
CA ASN A 7 0.54 -11.61 15.57
C ASN A 7 0.24 -11.97 14.12
N GLY A 8 1.19 -12.67 13.48
CA GLY A 8 1.02 -13.32 12.18
C GLY A 8 0.59 -12.37 11.07
N GLY A 9 1.54 -11.82 10.32
CA GLY A 9 1.31 -10.93 9.17
C GLY A 9 0.61 -11.59 7.97
N GLU A 10 -0.34 -12.49 8.18
CA GLU A 10 -1.21 -13.03 7.15
C GLU A 10 -2.49 -12.19 7.08
N TRP A 11 -2.53 -11.28 6.10
CA TRP A 11 -3.74 -10.53 5.79
C TRP A 11 -4.23 -10.99 4.42
N LEU A 12 -5.45 -11.56 4.39
CA LEU A 12 -6.19 -12.00 3.20
C LEU A 12 -5.37 -12.88 2.23
N ALA A 13 -5.69 -14.17 2.18
CA ALA A 13 -5.07 -15.17 1.29
C ALA A 13 -3.59 -15.55 1.62
N GLY A 14 -3.21 -15.54 2.90
CA GLY A 14 -1.94 -16.12 3.35
C GLY A 14 -0.69 -15.38 2.85
N GLN A 15 -0.82 -14.11 2.46
CA GLN A 15 0.29 -13.33 1.94
C GLN A 15 0.78 -12.32 2.98
N ARG A 16 2.10 -12.38 3.27
CA ARG A 16 2.82 -11.39 4.07
C ARG A 16 2.84 -10.05 3.33
N LYS A 17 2.02 -9.11 3.79
CA LYS A 17 2.23 -7.68 3.53
C LYS A 17 2.70 -7.03 4.81
N ASP A 18 3.77 -6.26 4.71
CA ASP A 18 4.61 -5.99 5.87
C ASP A 18 3.96 -5.04 6.88
N ILE A 19 3.31 -3.93 6.46
CA ILE A 19 2.68 -3.00 7.42
C ILE A 19 1.45 -2.28 6.81
N LEU A 20 0.33 -2.29 7.56
CA LEU A 20 -0.77 -1.31 7.40
C LEU A 20 -0.83 -0.45 8.65
N TYR A 21 -0.65 0.85 8.47
CA TYR A 21 -0.91 1.83 9.50
C TYR A 21 -2.32 2.39 9.31
N VAL A 22 -3.07 2.39 10.40
CA VAL A 22 -4.39 3.04 10.50
C VAL A 22 -4.29 4.06 11.61
N PRO A 23 -4.65 5.33 11.37
CA PRO A 23 -4.71 6.34 12.41
C PRO A 23 -5.60 5.92 13.58
N GLU A 24 -5.23 6.30 14.80
CA GLU A 24 -6.08 6.05 15.99
C GLU A 24 -7.36 6.90 15.96
N GLN A 25 -7.29 8.06 15.31
CA GLN A 25 -8.42 8.94 15.02
C GLN A 25 -9.13 8.49 13.75
N GLN A 26 -10.32 9.01 13.49
CA GLN A 26 -11.07 8.68 12.27
C GLN A 26 -10.25 9.00 11.02
N CYS A 27 -10.17 8.03 10.10
CA CYS A 27 -9.49 8.23 8.82
C CYS A 27 -10.11 9.40 8.06
N SER A 28 -9.26 10.23 7.46
CA SER A 28 -9.68 11.34 6.62
C SER A 28 -8.67 11.55 5.49
N ALA A 29 -9.00 12.38 4.51
CA ALA A 29 -8.06 12.72 3.45
C ALA A 29 -6.75 13.35 3.99
N SER A 30 -6.80 14.07 5.12
CA SER A 30 -5.62 14.66 5.76
C SER A 30 -4.80 13.66 6.57
N ILE A 31 -5.42 12.55 7.00
CA ILE A 31 -4.77 11.49 7.77
C ILE A 31 -5.26 10.13 7.23
N PRO A 32 -4.80 9.72 6.03
CA PRO A 32 -5.27 8.49 5.40
C PRO A 32 -4.55 7.25 5.98
N PRO A 33 -5.12 6.05 5.81
CA PRO A 33 -4.40 4.81 6.05
C PRO A 33 -3.14 4.74 5.17
N VAL A 34 -2.06 4.16 5.70
CA VAL A 34 -0.79 4.01 4.97
C VAL A 34 -0.44 2.53 4.86
N ILE A 35 -0.18 2.09 3.63
CA ILE A 35 0.27 0.74 3.31
C ILE A 35 1.76 0.80 2.98
N VAL A 36 2.57 0.01 3.66
CA VAL A 36 4.00 -0.14 3.36
C VAL A 36 4.27 -1.58 2.95
N ASP A 37 4.89 -1.75 1.79
CA ASP A 37 5.19 -3.06 1.21
C ASP A 37 6.64 -3.09 0.69
N VAL A 38 7.43 -4.06 1.13
CA VAL A 38 8.81 -4.23 0.67
C VAL A 38 8.87 -5.45 -0.24
N GLN A 39 9.24 -5.25 -1.49
CA GLN A 39 9.30 -6.31 -2.48
C GLN A 39 10.68 -6.38 -3.12
N ASN A 40 11.21 -7.60 -3.24
CA ASN A 40 12.44 -7.82 -3.99
C ASN A 40 12.22 -7.57 -5.49
N THR A 41 11.07 -7.96 -6.01
CA THR A 41 10.69 -7.76 -7.41
C THR A 41 9.26 -7.25 -7.49
N ILE A 42 9.04 -6.17 -8.24
CA ILE A 42 7.71 -5.65 -8.54
C ILE A 42 7.29 -6.18 -9.90
N ASP A 43 6.22 -6.98 -9.94
CA ASP A 43 5.64 -7.51 -11.17
C ASP A 43 4.13 -7.20 -11.29
N ASN A 44 3.53 -7.56 -12.42
CA ASN A 44 2.10 -7.32 -12.65
C ASN A 44 1.21 -8.06 -11.64
N ALA A 45 1.63 -9.22 -11.15
CA ALA A 45 0.89 -9.97 -10.15
C ALA A 45 0.87 -9.21 -8.82
N PHE A 46 2.02 -8.67 -8.40
CA PHE A 46 2.15 -7.80 -7.24
C PHE A 46 1.27 -6.56 -7.38
N MET A 47 1.30 -5.87 -8.52
CA MET A 47 0.50 -4.66 -8.73
C MET A 47 -1.01 -4.95 -8.61
N ARG A 48 -1.49 -6.06 -9.17
CA ARG A 48 -2.89 -6.48 -9.02
C ARG A 48 -3.25 -6.78 -7.56
N ARG A 49 -2.35 -7.44 -6.82
CA ARG A 49 -2.53 -7.68 -5.38
C ARG A 49 -2.52 -6.38 -4.59
N LEU A 50 -1.67 -5.44 -4.94
CA LEU A 50 -1.61 -4.13 -4.30
C LEU A 50 -2.91 -3.35 -4.51
N GLN A 51 -3.40 -3.27 -5.74
CA GLN A 51 -4.67 -2.62 -6.04
C GLN A 51 -5.85 -3.26 -5.30
N SER A 52 -5.91 -4.60 -5.26
CA SER A 52 -6.94 -5.32 -4.48
C SER A 52 -6.88 -4.95 -2.99
N TYR A 53 -5.67 -4.82 -2.44
CA TYR A 53 -5.48 -4.43 -1.05
C TYR A 53 -5.90 -2.99 -0.77
N CYS A 54 -5.50 -2.03 -1.62
CA CYS A 54 -5.94 -0.65 -1.51
C CYS A 54 -7.48 -0.54 -1.52
N ASN A 55 -8.13 -1.28 -2.43
CA ASN A 55 -9.59 -1.34 -2.50
C ASN A 55 -10.24 -1.92 -1.23
N HIS A 56 -9.62 -2.92 -0.61
CA HIS A 56 -10.10 -3.47 0.66
C HIS A 56 -9.99 -2.44 1.79
N VAL A 57 -8.84 -1.77 1.91
CA VAL A 57 -8.59 -0.74 2.91
C VAL A 57 -9.55 0.44 2.74
N TYR A 58 -9.74 0.93 1.51
CA TYR A 58 -10.73 1.96 1.17
C TYR A 58 -12.14 1.59 1.66
N ARG A 59 -12.61 0.38 1.35
CA ARG A 59 -13.94 -0.08 1.77
C ARG A 59 -14.08 -0.22 3.28
N LYS A 60 -12.99 -0.55 3.97
CA LYS A 60 -12.97 -0.80 5.41
C LYS A 60 -12.91 0.48 6.24
N TYR A 61 -12.22 1.52 5.77
CA TYR A 61 -11.95 2.75 6.53
C TYR A 61 -12.59 3.96 5.86
N ASP A 62 -13.92 4.05 5.97
CA ASP A 62 -14.72 5.22 5.61
C ASP A 62 -14.53 5.77 4.19
N LYS A 63 -14.13 4.90 3.24
CA LYS A 63 -13.90 5.29 1.83
C LYS A 63 -12.81 6.35 1.69
N VAL A 64 -11.78 6.29 2.54
CA VAL A 64 -10.57 7.10 2.41
C VAL A 64 -9.54 6.34 1.59
N ASP A 65 -9.02 6.98 0.54
CA ASP A 65 -7.99 6.38 -0.30
C ASP A 65 -6.69 6.19 0.50
N PRO A 66 -6.15 4.96 0.57
CA PRO A 66 -4.91 4.72 1.28
C PRO A 66 -3.72 5.19 0.46
N ILE A 67 -2.72 5.73 1.16
CA ILE A 67 -1.40 5.99 0.56
C ILE A 67 -0.60 4.70 0.58
N THR A 68 0.01 4.33 -0.55
CA THR A 68 0.91 3.17 -0.61
C THR A 68 2.35 3.61 -0.83
N LEU A 69 3.25 3.13 0.02
CA LEU A 69 4.69 3.15 -0.19
C LEU A 69 5.19 1.74 -0.52
N VAL A 70 5.73 1.57 -1.72
CA VAL A 70 6.36 0.30 -2.14
C VAL A 70 7.86 0.49 -2.27
N LEU A 71 8.63 -0.30 -1.53
CA LEU A 71 10.09 -0.32 -1.63
C LEU A 71 10.52 -1.51 -2.50
N CYS A 72 11.06 -1.21 -3.69
CA CYS A 72 11.61 -2.22 -4.59
C CYS A 72 13.10 -2.45 -4.30
N ALA A 73 13.47 -3.64 -3.84
CA ALA A 73 14.85 -3.91 -3.43
C ALA A 73 15.79 -4.32 -4.57
N LYS A 74 15.27 -4.86 -5.69
CA LYS A 74 16.15 -5.42 -6.74
C LYS A 74 15.71 -5.12 -8.16
N THR A 75 14.52 -5.52 -8.56
CA THR A 75 14.12 -5.47 -9.98
C THR A 75 12.68 -5.04 -10.17
N MET A 76 12.48 -4.19 -11.18
CA MET A 76 11.18 -3.76 -11.66
C MET A 76 11.22 -3.71 -13.19
N PRO A 77 10.25 -4.32 -13.90
CA PRO A 77 10.15 -4.22 -15.35
C PRO A 77 10.06 -2.76 -15.79
N LYS A 78 10.81 -2.39 -16.84
CA LYS A 78 10.88 -1.01 -17.33
C LYS A 78 9.51 -0.46 -17.72
N GLU A 79 8.70 -1.26 -18.41
CA GLU A 79 7.31 -0.89 -18.78
C GLU A 79 6.48 -0.46 -17.56
N LEU A 80 6.62 -1.19 -16.45
CA LEU A 80 5.90 -0.85 -15.23
C LEU A 80 6.48 0.41 -14.57
N ALA A 81 7.80 0.60 -14.63
CA ALA A 81 8.43 1.83 -14.14
C ALA A 81 7.99 3.05 -14.95
N ASP A 82 7.94 2.95 -16.27
CA ASP A 82 7.50 4.01 -17.18
C ASP A 82 6.03 4.38 -16.92
N ASN A 83 5.16 3.39 -16.65
CA ASN A 83 3.76 3.61 -16.27
C ASN A 83 3.57 4.28 -14.90
N LEU A 84 4.59 4.24 -14.03
CA LEU A 84 4.58 4.92 -12.73
C LEU A 84 5.25 6.30 -12.77
N GLN A 85 5.91 6.68 -13.87
CA GLN A 85 6.58 7.97 -14.01
C GLN A 85 5.58 9.10 -14.32
N ASP A 86 5.02 9.60 -13.21
CA ASP A 86 4.63 10.97 -12.86
C ASP A 86 3.22 11.53 -13.17
N SER A 87 2.57 11.96 -12.08
CA SER A 87 1.35 12.78 -11.99
C SER A 87 1.65 14.19 -11.48
N SER A 88 2.89 14.68 -11.64
CA SER A 88 3.33 16.01 -11.20
C SER A 88 2.83 17.20 -12.05
N THR A 89 1.85 17.00 -12.93
CA THR A 89 1.10 18.08 -13.63
C THR A 89 -0.29 18.34 -13.05
N GLY A 90 -0.49 18.10 -11.75
CA GLY A 90 -1.66 18.59 -11.01
C GLY A 90 -1.35 19.92 -10.33
N SER A 91 -1.55 21.04 -11.03
CA SER A 91 -1.57 22.38 -10.41
C SER A 91 -2.68 22.43 -9.35
N PHE A 92 -2.33 22.86 -8.13
CA PHE A 92 -3.29 23.19 -7.06
C PHE A 92 -4.21 24.36 -7.44
#